data_AF-A0AAP2RJ74-F1
#
_entry.id   AF-A0AAP2RJ74-F1
#
_cell.length_a   1.000
_cell.length_b   1.000
_cell.length_c   1.000
_cell.angle_alpha   90.00
_cell.angle_beta   90.00
_cell.angle_gamma   90.00
#
_symmetry.space_group_name_H-M   'P 1'
#
loop_
_entity.id
_entity.type
_entity.pdbx_description
1 polymer ?
#
loop_
_entity_poly.entity_id
_entity_poly.type
_entity_poly.pdbx_seq_one_letter_code
_entity_poly.pdbx_strand_id
1 'polypeptide(L)'
;MLLENKLIYENYYLNGQKELWDKFEPLILVNNRKIKMLLEKNKHLIHVSDDKNYSNLYYIQQLLLHIKEFEGSRCDEEKRRFLLFPKEVDSMFGVEPVDDYFIPMTESLEKLIYILKKKGQFCEIVLGEDKPYISVLENGKKEIIYLTDAPRLRQLYFEHKCFIKTKVRLNSLNFALKYVKQACGLPFKFANDTSLREVIIKNKHVIFVYEYCLSKADVYELSPAEAVVVNLHGWNGRGCISSDAYKMADQFNTELLTMEDFYGYIRKLRDN
;
A
#
# COMPACT_ATOMS: atom_id res chain seq x y z
N MET A 1 -7.94 -7.08 23.63
CA MET A 1 -8.15 -5.84 24.42
C MET A 1 -8.93 -4.80 23.63
N LEU A 2 -8.44 -4.25 22.52
CA LEU A 2 -9.21 -3.27 21.72
C LEU A 2 -10.54 -3.83 21.22
N LEU A 3 -10.53 -5.02 20.59
CA LEU A 3 -11.74 -5.72 20.15
C LEU A 3 -12.73 -6.00 21.29
N GLU A 4 -12.21 -6.40 22.46
CA GLU A 4 -13.04 -6.65 23.64
C GLU A 4 -13.71 -5.36 24.13
N ASN A 5 -12.97 -4.25 24.19
CA ASN A 5 -13.53 -2.94 24.53
C ASN A 5 -14.61 -2.52 23.53
N LYS A 6 -14.40 -2.77 22.23
CA LYS A 6 -15.37 -2.49 21.16
C LYS A 6 -16.66 -3.28 21.38
N LEU A 7 -16.55 -4.59 21.60
CA LEU A 7 -17.70 -5.45 21.85
C LEU A 7 -18.48 -5.05 23.11
N ILE A 8 -17.81 -4.69 24.20
CA ILE A 8 -18.49 -4.22 25.43
C ILE A 8 -19.27 -2.93 25.15
N TYR A 9 -18.65 -1.98 24.44
CA TYR A 9 -19.28 -0.71 24.10
C TYR A 9 -20.48 -0.89 23.17
N GLU A 10 -20.32 -1.64 22.08
CA GLU A 10 -21.40 -1.90 21.12
C GLU A 10 -22.56 -2.66 21.76
N ASN A 11 -22.27 -3.69 22.56
CA ASN A 11 -23.33 -4.54 23.11
C ASN A 11 -24.07 -3.92 24.30
N TYR A 12 -23.39 -3.14 25.15
CA TYR A 12 -23.98 -2.65 26.39
C TYR A 12 -24.25 -1.16 26.41
N TYR A 13 -23.37 -0.34 25.83
CA TYR A 13 -23.57 1.11 25.81
C TYR A 13 -24.53 1.53 24.70
N LEU A 14 -24.25 1.16 23.44
CA LEU A 14 -25.08 1.57 22.29
C LEU A 14 -26.49 0.97 22.34
N ASN A 15 -26.64 -0.22 22.91
CA ASN A 15 -27.95 -0.86 23.10
C ASN A 15 -28.70 -0.39 24.36
N GLY A 16 -28.18 0.61 25.09
CA GLY A 16 -28.85 1.18 26.26
C GLY A 16 -28.93 0.26 27.49
N GLN A 17 -28.12 -0.80 27.55
CA GLN A 17 -28.11 -1.77 28.66
C GLN A 17 -27.30 -1.24 29.85
N LYS A 18 -27.85 -0.23 30.54
CA LYS A 18 -27.14 0.55 31.58
C LYS A 18 -26.52 -0.31 32.69
N GLU A 19 -27.25 -1.29 33.23
CA GLU A 19 -26.74 -2.15 34.31
C GLU A 19 -25.53 -2.98 33.89
N LEU A 20 -25.56 -3.52 32.67
CA LEU A 20 -24.45 -4.28 32.10
C LEU A 20 -23.28 -3.36 31.74
N TRP A 21 -23.56 -2.17 31.20
CA TRP A 21 -22.54 -1.16 30.99
C TRP A 21 -21.80 -0.81 32.29
N ASP A 22 -22.53 -0.45 33.35
CA ASP A 22 -21.94 -0.04 34.62
C ASP A 22 -21.11 -1.19 35.24
N LYS A 23 -21.47 -2.44 34.97
CA LYS A 23 -20.71 -3.64 35.37
C LYS A 23 -19.42 -3.83 34.56
N PHE A 24 -19.43 -3.59 33.25
CA PHE A 24 -18.30 -3.90 32.36
C PHE A 24 -17.41 -2.68 32.02
N GLU A 25 -17.85 -1.45 32.25
CA GLU A 25 -17.05 -0.23 32.08
C GLU A 25 -15.67 -0.30 32.80
N PRO A 26 -15.56 -0.82 34.04
CA PRO A 26 -14.26 -0.95 34.70
C PRO A 26 -13.25 -1.79 33.91
N LEU A 27 -13.70 -2.80 33.16
CA LEU A 27 -12.85 -3.62 32.31
C LEU A 27 -12.30 -2.82 31.12
N ILE A 28 -13.12 -1.97 30.50
CA ILE A 28 -12.67 -1.05 29.45
C ILE A 28 -11.55 -0.16 29.97
N LEU A 29 -11.69 0.40 31.17
CA LEU A 29 -10.67 1.26 31.78
C LEU A 29 -9.35 0.50 32.02
N VAL A 30 -9.43 -0.72 32.55
CA VAL A 30 -8.25 -1.57 32.76
C VAL A 30 -7.56 -1.87 31.42
N ASN A 31 -8.33 -2.24 30.40
CA ASN A 31 -7.81 -2.52 29.06
C ASN A 31 -7.20 -1.28 28.42
N ASN A 32 -7.84 -0.13 28.51
CA ASN A 32 -7.33 1.15 28.00
C ASN A 32 -6.01 1.54 28.66
N ARG A 33 -5.87 1.35 29.98
CA ARG A 33 -4.59 1.58 30.68
C ARG A 33 -3.49 0.66 30.16
N LYS A 34 -3.78 -0.63 29.96
CA LYS A 34 -2.82 -1.59 29.39
C LYS A 34 -2.41 -1.21 27.96
N ILE A 35 -3.39 -0.93 27.09
CA ILE A 35 -3.16 -0.50 25.71
C ILE A 35 -2.30 0.77 25.68
N LYS A 36 -2.67 1.78 26.48
CA LYS A 36 -1.92 3.03 26.60
C LYS A 36 -0.47 2.78 27.00
N MET A 37 -0.23 1.99 28.04
CA MET A 37 1.14 1.66 28.48
C MET A 37 1.94 0.93 27.39
N LEU A 38 1.35 -0.04 26.69
CA LEU A 38 2.01 -0.77 25.61
C LEU A 38 2.38 0.16 24.47
N LEU A 39 1.44 0.97 24.00
CA LEU A 39 1.66 1.89 22.89
C LEU A 39 2.67 2.97 23.27
N GLU A 40 2.57 3.56 24.47
CA GLU A 40 3.50 4.60 24.93
C GLU A 40 4.95 4.12 25.03
N LYS A 41 5.17 2.90 25.53
CA LYS A 41 6.52 2.31 25.61
C LYS A 41 7.10 1.96 24.23
N ASN A 42 6.25 1.63 23.27
CA ASN A 42 6.66 1.10 21.96
C ASN A 42 6.44 2.10 20.80
N LYS A 43 6.20 3.39 21.09
CA LYS A 43 5.96 4.42 20.04
C LYS A 43 7.03 4.47 18.96
N HIS A 44 8.29 4.19 19.33
CA HIS A 44 9.43 4.21 18.43
C HIS A 44 9.40 3.09 17.37
N LEU A 45 8.58 2.06 17.55
CA LEU A 45 8.37 0.98 16.58
C LEU A 45 7.27 1.29 15.57
N ILE A 46 6.52 2.38 15.76
CA ILE A 46 5.42 2.76 14.89
C ILE A 46 5.91 3.74 13.82
N HIS A 47 5.51 3.50 12.58
CA HIS A 47 5.84 4.39 11.47
C HIS A 47 5.43 5.84 11.75
N VAL A 48 6.37 6.76 11.53
CA VAL A 48 6.17 8.21 11.64
C VAL A 48 6.44 8.89 10.30
N SER A 49 5.56 9.81 9.93
CA SER A 49 5.71 10.72 8.78
C SER A 49 5.43 12.15 9.21
N ASP A 50 6.04 13.12 8.52
CA ASP A 50 5.77 14.55 8.72
C ASP A 50 4.34 14.93 8.32
N ASP A 51 3.79 14.22 7.34
CA ASP A 51 2.38 14.33 6.97
C ASP A 51 1.55 13.38 7.83
N LYS A 52 0.65 13.97 8.64
CA LYS A 52 -0.23 13.24 9.57
C LYS A 52 -1.11 12.23 8.85
N ASN A 53 -1.52 12.51 7.60
CA ASN A 53 -2.36 11.60 6.81
C ASN A 53 -1.63 10.32 6.39
N TYR A 54 -0.29 10.31 6.45
CA TYR A 54 0.53 9.13 6.14
C TYR A 54 1.26 8.58 7.37
N SER A 55 0.92 9.03 8.59
CA SER A 55 1.63 8.65 9.81
C SER A 55 0.80 7.66 10.63
N ASN A 56 1.28 6.42 10.78
CA ASN A 56 0.60 5.45 11.65
C ASN A 56 0.68 5.89 13.12
N LEU A 57 1.75 6.59 13.50
CA LEU A 57 1.89 7.17 14.82
C LEU A 57 0.77 8.19 15.11
N TYR A 58 0.26 8.89 14.10
CA TYR A 58 -0.87 9.80 14.27
C TYR A 58 -2.13 9.05 14.72
N TYR A 59 -2.48 7.91 14.09
CA TYR A 59 -3.59 7.07 14.53
C TYR A 59 -3.44 6.59 15.98
N ILE A 60 -2.23 6.19 16.36
CA ILE A 60 -1.92 5.83 17.75
C ILE A 60 -2.06 7.02 18.70
N GLN A 61 -1.62 8.21 18.31
CA GLN A 61 -1.78 9.42 19.13
C GLN A 61 -3.25 9.79 19.33
N GLN A 62 -4.09 9.64 18.30
CA GLN A 62 -5.54 9.85 18.41
C GLN A 62 -6.17 8.86 19.41
N LEU A 63 -5.83 7.58 19.31
CA LEU A 63 -6.28 6.57 20.27
C LEU A 63 -5.84 6.89 21.71
N LEU A 64 -4.59 7.32 21.89
CA LEU A 64 -4.04 7.66 23.20
C LEU A 64 -4.69 8.90 23.82
N LEU A 65 -4.96 9.92 23.00
CA LEU A 65 -5.70 11.11 23.42
C LEU A 65 -7.11 10.71 23.86
N HIS A 66 -7.78 9.94 23.03
CA HIS A 66 -9.13 9.48 23.29
C HIS A 66 -9.25 8.64 24.58
N ILE A 67 -8.28 7.74 24.84
CA ILE A 67 -8.23 6.98 26.09
C ILE A 67 -8.19 7.92 27.32
N LYS A 68 -7.47 9.03 27.26
CA LYS A 68 -7.39 10.01 28.36
C LYS A 68 -8.71 10.76 28.53
N GLU A 69 -9.32 11.19 27.43
CA GLU A 69 -10.62 11.89 27.44
C GLU A 69 -11.73 11.00 28.01
N PHE A 70 -11.75 9.73 27.61
CA PHE A 70 -12.70 8.75 28.13
C PHE A 70 -12.55 8.54 29.65
N GLU A 71 -11.31 8.45 30.15
CA GLU A 71 -11.06 8.31 31.59
C GLU A 71 -11.44 9.58 32.37
N GLY A 72 -11.24 10.77 31.80
CA GLY A 72 -11.54 12.06 32.42
C GLY A 72 -13.03 12.42 32.48
N SER A 73 -13.81 12.05 31.45
CA SER A 73 -15.25 12.37 31.32
C SER A 73 -16.18 11.37 32.03
N ARG A 74 -15.64 10.62 33.00
CA ARG A 74 -16.37 9.54 33.67
C ARG A 74 -17.50 10.04 34.60
N CYS A 75 -17.47 11.28 35.04
CA CYS A 75 -18.45 11.83 35.99
C CYS A 75 -19.43 12.84 35.36
N ASP A 76 -19.32 13.12 34.06
CA ASP A 76 -20.14 14.15 33.42
C ASP A 76 -21.60 13.69 33.24
N GLU A 77 -22.55 14.59 33.54
CA GLU A 77 -24.00 14.32 33.67
C GLU A 77 -24.66 13.87 32.35
N GLU A 78 -24.07 14.21 31.21
CA GLU A 78 -24.42 13.65 29.92
C GLU A 78 -23.35 12.64 29.50
N LYS A 79 -23.68 11.34 29.55
CA LYS A 79 -22.96 10.28 28.86
C LYS A 79 -23.03 10.51 27.34
N ARG A 80 -22.36 11.53 26.79
CA ARG A 80 -21.99 11.64 25.38
C ARG A 80 -20.59 11.07 25.21
N ARG A 81 -20.36 9.87 25.75
CA ARG A 81 -19.08 9.19 25.62
C ARG A 81 -19.04 8.53 24.26
N PHE A 82 -18.29 9.13 23.36
CA PHE A 82 -17.83 8.41 22.19
C PHE A 82 -16.68 7.51 22.62
N LEU A 83 -16.59 6.30 22.08
CA LEU A 83 -15.43 5.44 22.23
C LEU A 83 -14.78 5.26 20.85
N LEU A 84 -13.52 5.68 20.72
CA LEU A 84 -12.80 5.62 19.45
C LEU A 84 -12.09 4.27 19.31
N PHE A 85 -12.47 3.55 18.26
CA PHE A 85 -11.81 2.33 17.80
C PHE A 85 -11.32 2.57 16.38
N PRO A 86 -10.14 3.20 16.21
CA PRO A 86 -9.64 3.53 14.89
C PRO A 86 -9.28 2.22 14.17
N LYS A 87 -10.04 1.89 13.12
CA LYS A 87 -9.85 0.69 12.29
C LYS A 87 -8.43 0.60 11.74
N GLU A 88 -7.77 1.74 11.55
CA GLU A 88 -6.40 1.84 11.07
C GLU A 88 -5.37 1.25 12.05
N VAL A 89 -5.69 1.25 13.36
CA VAL A 89 -4.85 0.61 14.37
C VAL A 89 -4.93 -0.90 14.27
N ASP A 90 -6.13 -1.45 14.08
CA ASP A 90 -6.33 -2.89 13.86
C ASP A 90 -5.64 -3.33 12.54
N SER A 91 -5.80 -2.54 11.48
CA SER A 91 -5.13 -2.74 10.18
C SER A 91 -3.62 -2.79 10.29
N MET A 92 -3.01 -1.83 11.00
CA MET A 92 -1.56 -1.76 11.20
C MET A 92 -1.00 -3.06 11.82
N PHE A 93 -1.74 -3.67 12.75
CA PHE A 93 -1.36 -4.91 13.41
C PHE A 93 -1.82 -6.19 12.68
N GLY A 94 -2.41 -6.07 11.49
CA GLY A 94 -2.84 -7.21 10.68
C GLY A 94 -4.12 -7.88 11.20
N VAL A 95 -4.97 -7.15 11.93
CA VAL A 95 -6.24 -7.68 12.45
C VAL A 95 -7.34 -7.62 11.39
N GLU A 96 -7.56 -6.45 10.79
CA GLU A 96 -8.56 -6.26 9.73
C GLU A 96 -8.08 -5.17 8.76
N PRO A 97 -8.03 -5.44 7.43
CA PRO A 97 -7.49 -4.49 6.47
C PRO A 97 -8.43 -3.30 6.26
N VAL A 98 -7.85 -2.14 6.03
CA VAL A 98 -8.56 -0.90 5.74
C VAL A 98 -8.07 -0.30 4.44
N ASP A 99 -8.99 -0.14 3.47
CA ASP A 99 -8.71 0.65 2.27
C ASP A 99 -8.55 2.12 2.68
N ASP A 100 -7.33 2.62 2.52
CA ASP A 100 -6.94 3.99 2.85
C ASP A 100 -5.99 4.51 1.77
N TYR A 101 -5.92 5.84 1.61
CA TYR A 101 -5.10 6.44 0.58
C TYR A 101 -3.63 6.44 1.02
N PHE A 102 -2.83 5.70 0.28
CA PHE A 102 -1.38 5.78 0.32
C PHE A 102 -0.87 5.81 -1.10
N ILE A 103 0.25 6.48 -1.32
CA ILE A 103 0.97 6.40 -2.57
C ILE A 103 2.14 5.43 -2.34
N PRO A 104 1.92 4.10 -2.37
CA PRO A 104 3.02 3.16 -2.32
C PRO A 104 3.88 3.29 -3.57
N MET A 105 5.19 3.32 -3.37
CA MET A 105 6.16 3.28 -4.45
C MET A 105 6.45 1.84 -4.83
N THR A 106 6.49 1.56 -6.13
CA THR A 106 6.73 0.20 -6.64
C THR A 106 8.08 -0.31 -6.16
N GLU A 107 9.10 0.55 -6.14
CA GLU A 107 10.44 0.23 -5.68
C GLU A 107 10.49 -0.12 -4.18
N SER A 108 9.63 0.51 -3.36
CA SER A 108 9.49 0.13 -1.95
C SER A 108 8.92 -1.28 -1.80
N LEU A 109 7.95 -1.64 -2.65
CA LEU A 109 7.40 -2.99 -2.69
C LEU A 109 8.44 -4.01 -3.19
N GLU A 110 9.17 -3.68 -4.26
CA GLU A 110 10.28 -4.50 -4.78
C GLU A 110 11.32 -4.78 -3.68
N LYS A 111 11.73 -3.75 -2.93
CA LYS A 111 12.67 -3.90 -1.82
C LYS A 111 12.10 -4.73 -0.68
N LEU A 112 10.81 -4.55 -0.34
CA LEU A 112 10.15 -5.38 0.66
C LEU A 112 10.13 -6.85 0.24
N ILE A 113 9.71 -7.14 -1.00
CA ILE A 113 9.69 -8.50 -1.57
C ILE A 113 11.08 -9.11 -1.52
N TYR A 114 12.12 -8.37 -1.91
CA TYR A 114 13.51 -8.85 -1.83
C TYR A 114 13.91 -9.24 -0.40
N ILE A 115 13.59 -8.41 0.60
CA ILE A 115 13.89 -8.72 2.00
C ILE A 115 13.09 -9.94 2.49
N LEU A 116 11.81 -10.05 2.12
CA LEU A 116 10.96 -11.18 2.49
C LEU A 116 11.42 -12.48 1.83
N LYS A 117 11.83 -12.45 0.55
CA LYS A 117 12.45 -13.58 -0.15
C LYS A 117 13.71 -14.06 0.57
N LYS A 118 14.60 -13.13 0.97
CA LYS A 118 15.82 -13.45 1.74
C LYS A 118 15.53 -14.10 3.10
N LYS A 119 14.38 -13.79 3.71
CA LYS A 119 13.93 -14.41 4.96
C LYS A 119 13.15 -15.71 4.77
N GLY A 120 12.92 -16.16 3.52
CA GLY A 120 12.05 -17.30 3.24
C GLY A 120 10.57 -17.06 3.57
N GLN A 121 10.15 -15.80 3.68
CA GLN A 121 8.81 -15.39 4.10
C GLN A 121 7.90 -14.98 2.94
N PHE A 122 8.45 -14.78 1.74
CA PHE A 122 7.65 -14.36 0.59
C PHE A 122 6.99 -15.57 -0.09
N CYS A 123 5.68 -15.49 -0.36
CA CYS A 123 4.97 -16.49 -1.17
C CYS A 123 4.72 -15.99 -2.59
N GLU A 124 3.92 -14.93 -2.73
CA GLU A 124 3.51 -14.46 -4.06
C GLU A 124 3.19 -12.95 -4.07
N ILE A 125 3.14 -12.38 -5.27
CA ILE A 125 2.65 -11.03 -5.56
C ILE A 125 1.58 -11.14 -6.64
N VAL A 126 0.45 -10.48 -6.42
CA VAL A 126 -0.66 -10.40 -7.37
C VAL A 126 -0.90 -8.94 -7.73
N LEU A 127 -0.60 -8.62 -8.99
CA LEU A 127 -0.89 -7.35 -9.63
C LEU A 127 -1.82 -7.56 -10.84
N GLY A 128 -2.42 -6.48 -11.31
CA GLY A 128 -3.38 -6.48 -12.41
C GLY A 128 -4.78 -6.92 -11.98
N GLU A 129 -5.12 -6.74 -10.69
CA GLU A 129 -6.41 -7.08 -10.10
C GLU A 129 -7.02 -5.88 -9.39
N ASP A 130 -8.31 -5.97 -9.05
CA ASP A 130 -9.04 -4.97 -8.25
C ASP A 130 -8.45 -4.80 -6.86
N LYS A 131 -8.07 -5.92 -6.24
CA LYS A 131 -7.45 -5.97 -4.92
C LYS A 131 -6.07 -6.60 -5.04
N PRO A 132 -5.06 -5.83 -5.48
CA PRO A 132 -3.70 -6.33 -5.56
C PRO A 132 -3.16 -6.64 -4.16
N TYR A 133 -2.34 -7.68 -4.03
CA TYR A 133 -1.84 -8.14 -2.74
C TYR A 133 -0.48 -8.84 -2.86
N ILE A 134 0.27 -8.87 -1.76
CA ILE A 134 1.31 -9.88 -1.55
C ILE A 134 0.78 -10.95 -0.59
N SER A 135 1.29 -12.17 -0.71
CA SER A 135 1.13 -13.17 0.33
C SER A 135 2.47 -13.54 0.93
N VAL A 136 2.46 -13.73 2.25
CA VAL A 136 3.66 -13.95 3.07
C VAL A 136 3.42 -15.08 4.07
N LEU A 137 4.51 -15.69 4.54
CA LEU A 137 4.48 -16.64 5.65
C LEU A 137 4.72 -15.91 6.97
N GLU A 138 3.66 -15.78 7.78
CA GLU A 138 3.74 -15.32 9.17
C GLU A 138 3.40 -16.49 10.09
N ASN A 139 4.31 -16.83 11.01
CA ASN A 139 4.14 -17.94 11.97
C ASN A 139 3.72 -19.29 11.34
N GLY A 140 4.22 -19.58 10.13
CA GLY A 140 3.91 -20.81 9.40
C GLY A 140 2.55 -20.81 8.68
N LYS A 141 1.81 -19.70 8.71
CA LYS A 141 0.56 -19.52 7.97
C LYS A 141 0.75 -18.52 6.84
N LYS A 142 0.06 -18.78 5.73
CA LYS A 142 0.02 -17.86 4.59
C LYS A 142 -0.96 -16.73 4.91
N GLU A 143 -0.45 -15.52 5.01
CA GLU A 143 -1.22 -14.30 5.25
C GLU A 143 -1.26 -13.45 3.96
N ILE A 144 -2.41 -12.79 3.73
CA ILE A 144 -2.63 -11.89 2.60
C ILE A 144 -2.51 -10.45 3.08
N ILE A 145 -1.71 -9.66 2.38
CA ILE A 145 -1.52 -8.23 2.66
C ILE A 145 -1.91 -7.47 1.40
N TYR A 146 -3.08 -6.84 1.44
CA TYR A 146 -3.56 -6.02 0.34
C TYR A 146 -2.68 -4.78 0.18
N LEU A 147 -2.36 -4.43 -1.07
CA LEU A 147 -1.54 -3.24 -1.36
C LEU A 147 -2.34 -1.94 -1.17
N THR A 148 -3.66 -2.05 -0.98
CA THR A 148 -4.58 -0.96 -0.62
C THR A 148 -4.71 -0.79 0.91
N ASP A 149 -4.24 -1.76 1.71
CA ASP A 149 -4.16 -1.64 3.17
C ASP A 149 -2.98 -0.75 3.55
N ALA A 150 -3.23 0.55 3.49
CA ALA A 150 -2.19 1.55 3.68
C ALA A 150 -1.55 1.51 5.07
N PRO A 151 -2.30 1.43 6.21
CA PRO A 151 -1.68 1.34 7.52
C PRO A 151 -0.75 0.14 7.66
N ARG A 152 -1.17 -1.04 7.20
CA ARG A 152 -0.35 -2.26 7.26
C ARG A 152 0.88 -2.14 6.38
N LEU A 153 0.71 -1.72 5.13
CA LEU A 153 1.82 -1.62 4.17
C LEU A 153 2.87 -0.59 4.60
N ARG A 154 2.45 0.58 5.11
CA ARG A 154 3.35 1.59 5.67
C ARG A 154 4.15 1.05 6.86
N GLN A 155 3.49 0.30 7.74
CA GLN A 155 4.15 -0.29 8.90
C GLN A 155 5.22 -1.30 8.47
N LEU A 156 4.91 -2.17 7.51
CA LEU A 156 5.88 -3.13 6.96
C LEU A 156 7.07 -2.44 6.30
N TYR A 157 6.82 -1.39 5.50
CA TYR A 157 7.90 -0.61 4.90
C TYR A 157 8.79 0.05 5.95
N PHE A 158 8.22 0.51 7.06
CA PHE A 158 8.97 1.07 8.17
C PHE A 158 9.84 0.02 8.86
N GLU A 159 9.23 -1.09 9.27
CA GLU A 159 9.91 -2.19 9.98
C GLU A 159 11.07 -2.78 9.17
N HIS A 160 10.88 -2.91 7.85
CA HIS A 160 11.88 -3.45 6.94
C HIS A 160 12.77 -2.38 6.29
N LYS A 161 12.64 -1.10 6.67
CA LYS A 161 13.42 0.02 6.12
C LYS A 161 13.39 0.08 4.58
N CYS A 162 12.20 -0.08 4.02
CA CYS A 162 11.95 -0.20 2.58
C CYS A 162 11.47 1.07 1.89
N PHE A 163 11.32 2.19 2.60
CA PHE A 163 10.95 3.45 1.96
C PHE A 163 12.04 3.90 0.98
N ILE A 164 11.66 4.02 -0.29
CA ILE A 164 12.47 4.52 -1.39
C ILE A 164 11.74 5.72 -1.98
N LYS A 165 12.50 6.75 -2.38
CA LYS A 165 11.95 7.94 -3.01
C LYS A 165 11.25 7.61 -4.34
N THR A 166 10.31 8.47 -4.69
CA THR A 166 9.35 8.24 -5.76
C THR A 166 9.99 8.06 -7.14
N LYS A 167 9.78 6.90 -7.74
CA LYS A 167 9.89 6.67 -9.19
C LYS A 167 8.53 6.20 -9.69
N VAL A 168 8.24 4.89 -9.74
CA VAL A 168 6.97 4.38 -10.30
C VAL A 168 5.86 4.26 -9.26
N ARG A 169 4.74 4.94 -9.49
CA ARG A 169 3.53 4.83 -8.67
C ARG A 169 2.89 3.45 -8.82
N LEU A 170 2.73 2.73 -7.70
CA LEU A 170 2.18 1.37 -7.72
C LEU A 170 0.75 1.30 -8.28
N ASN A 171 -0.10 2.30 -7.98
CA ASN A 171 -1.46 2.35 -8.51
C ASN A 171 -1.48 2.48 -10.04
N SER A 172 -0.58 3.29 -10.60
CA SER A 172 -0.44 3.44 -12.06
C SER A 172 0.04 2.15 -12.72
N LEU A 173 1.01 1.46 -12.10
CA LEU A 173 1.48 0.15 -12.56
C LEU A 173 0.37 -0.90 -12.50
N ASN A 174 -0.31 -1.03 -11.35
CA ASN A 174 -1.41 -1.98 -11.20
C ASN A 174 -2.52 -1.72 -12.20
N PHE A 175 -2.84 -0.44 -12.48
CA PHE A 175 -3.82 -0.06 -13.49
C PHE A 175 -3.41 -0.49 -14.90
N ALA A 176 -2.15 -0.26 -15.30
CA ALA A 176 -1.63 -0.71 -16.59
C ALA A 176 -1.69 -2.24 -16.73
N LEU A 177 -1.27 -2.97 -15.69
CA LEU A 177 -1.30 -4.44 -15.67
C LEU A 177 -2.73 -4.99 -15.64
N LYS A 178 -3.66 -4.30 -14.98
CA LYS A 178 -5.08 -4.66 -14.94
C LYS A 178 -5.70 -4.53 -16.33
N TYR A 179 -5.34 -3.49 -17.08
CA TYR A 179 -5.77 -3.36 -18.48
C TYR A 179 -5.26 -4.51 -19.36
N VAL A 180 -3.98 -4.88 -19.23
CA VAL A 180 -3.39 -6.03 -19.96
C VAL A 180 -4.15 -7.32 -19.64
N LYS A 181 -4.34 -7.61 -18.36
CA LYS A 181 -4.92 -8.88 -17.90
C LYS A 181 -6.42 -8.95 -18.12
N GLN A 182 -7.17 -8.00 -17.59
CA GLN A 182 -8.63 -8.06 -17.54
C GLN A 182 -9.29 -7.52 -18.80
N ALA A 183 -8.82 -6.38 -19.32
CA ALA A 183 -9.45 -5.76 -20.50
C ALA A 183 -9.01 -6.43 -21.81
N CYS A 184 -7.76 -6.91 -21.88
CA CYS A 184 -7.22 -7.54 -23.08
C CYS A 184 -7.07 -9.07 -22.99
N GLY A 185 -7.28 -9.67 -21.82
CA GLY A 185 -7.19 -11.13 -21.64
C GLY A 185 -5.77 -11.69 -21.83
N LEU A 186 -4.74 -10.85 -21.73
CA LEU A 186 -3.36 -11.25 -21.98
C LEU A 186 -2.67 -11.63 -20.67
N PRO A 187 -2.06 -12.82 -20.57
CA PRO A 187 -1.20 -13.13 -19.45
C PRO A 187 0.09 -12.32 -19.53
N PHE A 188 0.64 -11.98 -18.37
CA PHE A 188 1.98 -11.42 -18.24
C PHE A 188 2.74 -12.15 -17.13
N LYS A 189 4.06 -12.11 -17.20
CA LYS A 189 4.96 -12.56 -16.12
C LYS A 189 5.98 -11.47 -15.83
N PHE A 190 6.44 -11.37 -14.60
CA PHE A 190 7.57 -10.48 -14.30
C PHE A 190 8.83 -10.99 -15.01
N ALA A 191 9.60 -10.06 -15.59
CA ALA A 191 10.80 -10.40 -16.37
C ALA A 191 11.91 -10.93 -15.46
N ASN A 192 11.98 -10.45 -14.23
CA ASN A 192 12.95 -10.91 -13.24
C ASN A 192 12.34 -10.95 -11.83
N ASP A 193 13.03 -11.61 -10.91
CA ASP A 193 12.58 -11.84 -9.53
C ASP A 193 12.64 -10.59 -8.63
N THR A 194 13.21 -9.50 -9.15
CA THR A 194 13.56 -8.31 -8.37
C THR A 194 12.80 -7.05 -8.78
N SER A 195 12.14 -7.07 -9.94
CA SER A 195 11.50 -5.92 -10.58
C SER A 195 10.04 -6.22 -10.90
N LEU A 196 9.14 -5.44 -10.33
CA LEU A 196 7.72 -5.45 -10.66
C LEU A 196 7.41 -4.58 -11.88
N ARG A 197 8.35 -3.69 -12.23
CA ARG A 197 8.23 -2.73 -13.35
C ARG A 197 8.58 -3.34 -14.70
N GLU A 198 9.15 -4.54 -14.71
CA GLU A 198 9.51 -5.23 -15.95
C GLU A 198 8.70 -6.49 -16.11
N VAL A 199 7.99 -6.60 -17.21
CA VAL A 199 7.12 -7.74 -17.51
C VAL A 199 7.35 -8.26 -18.93
N ILE A 200 6.99 -9.51 -19.14
CA ILE A 200 6.92 -10.13 -20.47
C ILE A 200 5.46 -10.33 -20.83
N ILE A 201 5.03 -9.75 -21.96
CA ILE A 201 3.67 -9.87 -22.51
C ILE A 201 3.79 -10.41 -23.94
N LYS A 202 3.25 -11.60 -24.23
CA LYS A 202 3.43 -12.29 -25.53
C LYS A 202 4.88 -12.22 -26.07
N ASN A 203 5.85 -12.61 -25.24
CA ASN A 203 7.29 -12.58 -25.54
C ASN A 203 7.91 -11.19 -25.78
N LYS A 204 7.18 -10.10 -25.52
CA LYS A 204 7.71 -8.74 -25.55
C LYS A 204 8.10 -8.28 -24.16
N HIS A 205 9.32 -7.80 -24.00
CA HIS A 205 9.80 -7.20 -22.76
C HIS A 205 9.26 -5.78 -22.67
N VAL A 206 8.51 -5.50 -21.61
CA VAL A 206 7.88 -4.21 -21.34
C VAL A 206 8.42 -3.68 -20.02
N ILE A 207 8.89 -2.43 -20.05
CA ILE A 207 9.48 -1.73 -18.89
C ILE A 207 8.63 -0.51 -18.57
N PHE A 208 8.09 -0.46 -17.36
CA PHE A 208 7.30 0.66 -16.88
C PHE A 208 8.17 1.69 -16.15
N VAL A 209 8.09 2.94 -16.59
CA VAL A 209 8.74 4.10 -15.96
C VAL A 209 7.70 5.14 -15.59
N TYR A 210 8.09 6.12 -14.78
CA TYR A 210 7.21 7.21 -14.38
C TYR A 210 8.04 8.50 -14.28
N GLU A 211 8.16 9.18 -15.41
CA GLU A 211 8.92 10.42 -15.52
C GLU A 211 8.03 11.56 -15.97
N TYR A 212 8.15 12.74 -15.36
CA TYR A 212 7.37 13.91 -15.77
C TYR A 212 7.54 14.22 -17.27
N CYS A 213 8.79 14.13 -17.73
CA CYS A 213 9.16 14.10 -19.12
C CYS A 213 10.33 13.12 -19.27
N LEU A 214 10.08 11.95 -19.88
CA LEU A 214 11.10 10.95 -20.15
C LEU A 214 12.14 11.55 -21.11
N SER A 215 13.36 11.72 -20.61
CA SER A 215 14.44 12.41 -21.29
C SER A 215 15.41 11.45 -21.98
N LYS A 216 16.27 11.99 -22.85
CA LYS A 216 17.39 11.23 -23.43
C LYS A 216 18.30 10.61 -22.36
N ALA A 217 18.55 11.33 -21.26
CA ALA A 217 19.41 10.84 -20.19
C ALA A 217 18.78 9.63 -19.48
N ASP A 218 17.47 9.67 -19.25
CA ASP A 218 16.74 8.57 -18.61
C ASP A 218 16.77 7.31 -19.48
N VAL A 219 16.56 7.45 -20.80
CA VAL A 219 16.64 6.32 -21.74
C VAL A 219 18.07 5.76 -21.80
N TYR A 220 19.08 6.63 -21.78
CA TYR A 220 20.48 6.20 -21.74
C TYR A 220 20.81 5.44 -20.45
N GLU A 221 20.40 5.96 -19.29
CA GLU A 221 20.60 5.30 -17.98
C GLU A 221 19.87 3.95 -17.92
N LEU A 222 18.65 3.89 -18.46
CA LEU A 222 17.87 2.66 -18.51
C LEU A 222 18.49 1.60 -19.44
N SER A 223 19.16 2.03 -20.51
CA SER A 223 19.74 1.16 -21.55
C SER A 223 18.81 0.01 -21.99
N PRO A 224 17.56 0.30 -22.37
CA PRO A 224 16.55 -0.73 -22.64
C PRO A 224 16.82 -1.38 -24.00
N ALA A 225 17.42 -2.56 -24.06
CA ALA A 225 17.67 -3.26 -25.33
C ALA A 225 16.44 -4.08 -25.77
N GLU A 226 15.97 -3.86 -27.00
CA GLU A 226 14.86 -4.60 -27.63
C GLU A 226 13.56 -4.65 -26.79
N ALA A 227 13.26 -3.57 -26.07
CA ALA A 227 12.15 -3.49 -25.13
C ALA A 227 11.09 -2.48 -25.59
N VAL A 228 9.94 -2.51 -24.90
CA VAL A 228 8.91 -1.48 -24.97
C VAL A 228 8.92 -0.73 -23.65
N VAL A 229 9.32 0.54 -23.66
CA VAL A 229 9.33 1.38 -22.45
C VAL A 229 8.07 2.21 -22.41
N VAL A 230 7.31 2.07 -21.33
CA VAL A 230 6.02 2.76 -21.15
C VAL A 230 6.18 3.81 -20.06
N ASN A 231 6.03 5.08 -20.41
CA ASN A 231 5.95 6.14 -19.42
C ASN A 231 4.52 6.24 -18.87
N LEU A 232 4.34 5.86 -17.62
CA LEU A 232 3.05 5.87 -16.92
C LEU A 232 2.62 7.29 -16.49
N HIS A 233 3.50 8.28 -16.60
CA HIS A 233 3.14 9.67 -16.36
C HIS A 233 2.31 10.23 -17.54
N GLY A 234 1.04 10.56 -17.30
CA GLY A 234 0.09 10.99 -18.33
C GLY A 234 -0.37 12.45 -18.27
N TRP A 235 0.08 13.25 -17.30
CA TRP A 235 -0.46 14.61 -17.09
C TRP A 235 -0.11 15.59 -18.21
N ASN A 236 1.00 15.37 -18.92
CA ASN A 236 1.45 16.22 -20.02
C ASN A 236 0.99 15.71 -21.41
N GLY A 237 0.10 14.73 -21.46
CA GLY A 237 -0.31 14.07 -22.70
C GLY A 237 0.90 13.58 -23.50
N ARG A 238 0.97 13.92 -24.79
CA ARG A 238 2.08 13.55 -25.69
C ARG A 238 3.43 14.18 -25.32
N GLY A 239 3.45 15.21 -24.48
CA GLY A 239 4.67 15.89 -24.04
C GLY A 239 5.43 15.15 -22.93
N CYS A 240 4.96 13.99 -22.46
CA CYS A 240 5.63 13.23 -21.40
C CYS A 240 6.84 12.42 -21.86
N ILE A 241 7.17 12.41 -23.17
CA ILE A 241 8.38 11.79 -23.72
C ILE A 241 9.02 12.80 -24.67
N SER A 242 10.29 13.14 -24.44
CA SER A 242 10.98 14.13 -25.26
C SER A 242 11.36 13.57 -26.64
N SER A 243 11.44 14.43 -27.66
CA SER A 243 11.88 14.03 -29.00
C SER A 243 13.28 13.41 -29.03
N ASP A 244 14.16 13.84 -28.13
CA ASP A 244 15.52 13.29 -28.04
C ASP A 244 15.56 11.95 -27.31
N ALA A 245 14.55 11.64 -26.48
CA ALA A 245 14.39 10.31 -25.90
C ALA A 245 14.06 9.28 -27.00
N TYR A 246 13.17 9.62 -27.95
CA TYR A 246 12.87 8.75 -29.09
C TYR A 246 14.12 8.46 -29.93
N LYS A 247 14.91 9.49 -30.28
CA LYS A 247 16.18 9.31 -31.01
C LYS A 247 17.19 8.43 -30.26
N MET A 248 17.18 8.47 -28.94
CA MET A 248 18.04 7.63 -28.10
C MET A 248 17.53 6.17 -28.08
N ALA A 249 16.22 5.98 -28.01
CA ALA A 249 15.60 4.66 -27.99
C ALA A 249 15.83 3.89 -29.31
N ASP A 250 15.87 4.59 -30.45
CA ASP A 250 16.23 4.00 -31.75
C ASP A 250 17.60 3.31 -31.72
N GLN A 251 18.56 3.84 -30.94
CA GLN A 251 19.89 3.24 -30.80
C GLN A 251 19.88 1.91 -30.03
N PHE A 252 18.85 1.67 -29.23
CA PHE A 252 18.66 0.43 -28.48
C PHE A 252 17.61 -0.51 -29.10
N ASN A 253 17.07 -0.16 -30.28
CA ASN A 253 15.95 -0.87 -30.90
C ASN A 253 14.72 -0.97 -29.96
N THR A 254 14.42 0.13 -29.26
CA THR A 254 13.36 0.19 -28.25
C THR A 254 12.22 1.12 -28.65
N GLU A 255 10.99 0.67 -28.41
CA GLU A 255 9.78 1.46 -28.61
C GLU A 255 9.44 2.23 -27.32
N LEU A 256 9.27 3.55 -27.41
CA LEU A 256 8.78 4.36 -26.28
C LEU A 256 7.29 4.63 -26.46
N LEU A 257 6.50 4.37 -25.42
CA LEU A 257 5.06 4.57 -25.45
C LEU A 257 4.59 5.46 -24.31
N THR A 258 3.67 6.35 -24.62
CA THR A 258 2.82 6.95 -23.59
C THR A 258 1.85 5.91 -23.05
N MET A 259 1.21 6.18 -21.90
CA MET A 259 0.17 5.29 -21.37
C MET A 259 -1.00 5.10 -22.35
N GLU A 260 -1.35 6.13 -23.13
CA GLU A 260 -2.41 6.05 -24.15
C GLU A 260 -1.99 5.14 -25.31
N ASP A 261 -0.78 5.34 -25.84
CA ASP A 261 -0.24 4.53 -26.94
C ASP A 261 -0.06 3.07 -26.51
N PHE A 262 0.31 2.84 -25.24
CA PHE A 262 0.39 1.49 -24.66
C PHE A 262 -0.94 0.73 -24.73
N TYR A 263 -2.08 1.38 -24.50
CA TYR A 263 -3.39 0.72 -24.63
C TYR A 263 -3.73 0.35 -26.07
N GLY A 264 -3.30 1.17 -27.04
CA GLY A 264 -3.35 0.82 -28.46
C GLY A 264 -2.46 -0.36 -28.79
N TYR A 265 -1.21 -0.32 -28.32
CA TYR A 265 -0.21 -1.37 -28.50
C TYR A 265 -0.70 -2.73 -27.99
N ILE A 266 -1.21 -2.79 -26.75
CA ILE A 266 -1.68 -4.04 -26.14
C ILE A 266 -2.90 -4.62 -26.88
N ARG A 267 -3.81 -3.79 -27.39
CA ARG A 267 -4.93 -4.26 -28.21
C ARG A 267 -4.46 -4.91 -29.51
N LYS A 268 -3.52 -4.27 -30.21
CA LYS A 268 -2.89 -4.86 -31.42
C LYS A 268 -2.18 -6.17 -31.08
N LEU A 269 -1.46 -6.21 -29.96
CA LEU A 269 -0.77 -7.40 -29.50
C LEU A 269 -1.76 -8.53 -29.18
N ARG A 270 -2.97 -8.24 -28.70
CA ARG A 270 -4.02 -9.24 -28.46
C ARG A 270 -4.52 -9.86 -29.77
N ASP A 271 -4.77 -9.02 -30.77
CA ASP A 271 -5.40 -9.40 -32.03
C ASP A 271 -4.42 -10.11 -32.99
N ASN A 272 -3.11 -9.96 -32.78
CA ASN A 272 -2.04 -10.70 -33.45
C ASN A 272 -1.69 -12.02 -32.73
#